data_AF-A0A564VP81-F1
#
_entry.id   AF-A0A564VP81-F1
#
_cell.length_a   1.000
_cell.length_b   1.000
_cell.length_c   1.000
_cell.angle_alpha   90.00
_cell.angle_beta   90.00
_cell.angle_gamma   90.00
#
_symmetry.space_group_name_H-M   'P 1'
#
loop_
_entity.id
_entity.type
_entity.pdbx_description
1 polymer ?
#
loop_
_entity_poly.entity_id
_entity_poly.type
_entity_poly.pdbx_seq_one_letter_code
_entity_poly.pdbx_strand_id
1 'polypeptide(L)'
;MLQQLVAAKLSIIMPEVEINGASVADDPTGRGGDFNIGDTAIHCTTAPATLLMEKCQRNIKNGLHPIIITVKDRVKTAWDLAADMGFAERLEVWDIQSFLSTNVHEHGHFSQDERKTMLTDLVTSYNKIIDTYETDPSLRIEYSN
;
A
#
# COMPACT_ATOMS: atom_id res chain seq x y z
N MET A 1 7.12 1.03 -7.60
CA MET A 1 7.83 0.66 -6.36
C MET A 1 6.91 0.63 -5.12
N LEU A 2 6.22 1.71 -4.76
CA LEU A 2 5.41 1.77 -3.52
C LEU A 2 4.28 0.73 -3.48
N GLN A 3 3.49 0.63 -4.55
CA GLN A 3 2.43 -0.36 -4.69
C GLN A 3 2.96 -1.79 -4.57
N GLN A 4 4.12 -2.10 -5.15
CA GLN A 4 4.73 -3.43 -5.08
C GLN A 4 5.20 -3.78 -3.66
N LEU A 5 5.69 -2.81 -2.87
CA LEU A 5 6.00 -3.03 -1.44
C LEU A 5 4.74 -3.31 -0.62
N VAL A 6 3.65 -2.58 -0.91
CA VAL A 6 2.35 -2.81 -0.27
C VAL A 6 1.82 -4.20 -0.64
N ALA A 7 1.84 -4.57 -1.92
CA ALA A 7 1.49 -5.91 -2.39
C ALA A 7 2.30 -6.99 -1.68
N ALA A 8 3.63 -6.83 -1.61
CA ALA A 8 4.51 -7.79 -0.95
C ALA A 8 4.12 -8.05 0.50
N LYS A 9 3.82 -6.98 1.27
CA LYS A 9 3.34 -7.10 2.65
C LYS A 9 1.97 -7.78 2.69
N LEU A 10 1.03 -7.37 1.85
CA LEU A 10 -0.32 -7.94 1.81
C LEU A 10 -0.28 -9.43 1.48
N SER A 11 0.58 -9.88 0.56
CA SER A 11 0.71 -11.30 0.22
C SER A 11 1.25 -12.16 1.35
N ILE A 12 2.03 -11.59 2.27
CA ILE A 12 2.52 -12.31 3.45
C ILE A 12 1.37 -12.60 4.43
N ILE A 13 0.45 -11.64 4.62
CA ILE A 13 -0.66 -11.77 5.58
C ILE A 13 -1.95 -12.34 4.96
N MET A 14 -2.11 -12.17 3.65
CA MET A 14 -3.29 -12.56 2.88
C MET A 14 -2.80 -13.10 1.52
N PRO A 15 -2.44 -14.39 1.45
CA PRO A 15 -1.88 -14.99 0.24
C PRO A 15 -2.81 -14.94 -0.99
N GLU A 16 -4.12 -14.80 -0.78
CA GLU A 16 -5.14 -14.70 -1.83
C GLU A 16 -5.37 -13.26 -2.33
N VAL A 17 -4.60 -12.28 -1.84
CA VAL A 17 -4.74 -10.89 -2.30
C VAL A 17 -4.47 -10.79 -3.80
N GLU A 18 -5.36 -10.12 -4.52
CA GLU A 18 -5.20 -9.89 -5.94
C GLU A 18 -4.13 -8.81 -6.17
N ILE A 19 -2.98 -9.23 -6.70
CA ILE A 19 -1.88 -8.34 -7.06
C ILE A 19 -2.01 -7.98 -8.53
N ASN A 20 -2.11 -6.69 -8.80
CA ASN A 20 -2.14 -6.15 -10.15
C ASN A 20 -0.85 -5.36 -10.39
N GLY A 21 -0.19 -5.60 -11.52
CA GLY A 21 0.99 -4.83 -11.94
C GLY A 21 0.64 -3.35 -12.18
N ALA A 22 1.63 -2.48 -12.13
CA ALA A 22 1.43 -1.03 -12.32
C ALA A 22 0.81 -0.68 -13.69
N SER A 23 0.91 -1.58 -14.67
CA SER A 23 0.43 -1.40 -16.05
C SER A 23 -1.04 -1.77 -16.29
N VAL A 24 -1.79 -2.26 -15.29
CA VAL A 24 -3.20 -2.68 -15.44
C VAL A 24 -4.17 -1.56 -14.99
N ALA A 25 -3.76 -0.30 -15.11
CA ALA A 25 -4.62 0.83 -14.87
C ALA A 25 -5.57 1.01 -16.07
N ASP A 26 -6.87 0.96 -15.80
CA ASP A 26 -7.99 1.31 -16.68
C ASP A 26 -8.79 0.16 -17.33
N ASP A 27 -8.99 -0.95 -16.61
CA ASP A 27 -10.17 -1.78 -16.87
C ASP A 27 -11.42 -1.14 -16.20
N PRO A 28 -12.61 -1.15 -16.84
CA PRO A 28 -13.85 -0.54 -16.32
C PRO A 28 -14.47 -1.35 -15.18
N THR A 29 -13.68 -2.11 -14.43
CA THR A 29 -14.12 -3.02 -13.37
C THR A 29 -14.21 -2.33 -12.01
N GLY A 30 -14.86 -1.16 -11.91
CA GLY A 30 -15.35 -0.63 -10.63
C GLY A 30 -14.33 -0.56 -9.47
N ARG A 31 -13.03 -0.47 -9.75
CA ARG A 31 -11.99 -0.57 -8.71
C ARG A 31 -11.96 0.70 -7.87
N GLY A 32 -12.09 0.53 -6.55
CA GLY A 32 -11.97 1.62 -5.58
C GLY A 32 -10.55 2.15 -5.46
N GLY A 33 -9.52 1.30 -5.49
CA GLY A 33 -8.10 1.69 -5.37
C GLY A 33 -7.14 0.68 -6.00
N ASP A 34 -5.86 0.81 -5.67
CA ASP A 34 -4.80 -0.11 -6.13
C ASP A 34 -5.03 -1.52 -5.57
N PHE A 35 -5.55 -1.62 -4.35
CA PHE A 35 -6.06 -2.87 -3.75
C PHE A 35 -7.45 -2.65 -3.20
N ASN A 36 -8.36 -3.59 -3.46
CA ASN A 36 -9.68 -3.64 -2.81
C ASN A 36 -9.74 -4.91 -1.95
N ILE A 37 -9.93 -4.76 -0.65
CA ILE A 37 -9.96 -5.87 0.31
C ILE A 37 -11.20 -5.68 1.18
N GLY A 38 -12.18 -6.56 1.05
CA GLY A 38 -13.48 -6.38 1.69
C GLY A 38 -14.13 -5.06 1.26
N ASP A 39 -14.45 -4.20 2.24
CA ASP A 39 -14.96 -2.85 2.03
C ASP A 39 -13.84 -1.78 1.98
N THR A 40 -12.57 -2.17 2.02
CA THR A 40 -11.44 -1.23 2.06
C THR A 40 -10.82 -1.03 0.68
N ALA A 41 -10.59 0.23 0.30
CA ALA A 41 -9.89 0.62 -0.92
C ALA A 41 -8.54 1.29 -0.58
N ILE A 42 -7.44 0.61 -0.87
CA ILE A 42 -6.08 1.07 -0.58
C ILE A 42 -5.52 1.80 -1.79
N HIS A 43 -5.01 3.01 -1.58
CA HIS A 43 -4.33 3.84 -2.59
C HIS A 43 -2.88 4.06 -2.19
N CYS A 44 -1.96 3.71 -3.09
CA CYS A 44 -0.53 3.86 -2.93
C CYS A 44 -0.06 5.08 -3.74
N THR A 45 0.44 6.11 -3.06
CA THR A 45 1.01 7.28 -3.77
C THR A 45 2.20 7.87 -3.03
N THR A 46 3.19 8.37 -3.77
CA THR A 46 4.28 9.18 -3.20
C THR A 46 3.95 10.68 -3.21
N ALA A 47 2.83 11.08 -3.83
CA ALA A 47 2.40 12.46 -3.95
C ALA A 47 0.85 12.52 -3.92
N PRO A 48 0.25 12.55 -2.72
CA PRO A 48 -1.18 12.79 -2.56
C PRO A 48 -1.59 14.11 -3.23
N ALA A 49 -2.68 14.08 -3.98
CA ALA A 49 -3.20 15.23 -4.73
C ALA A 49 -4.73 15.19 -4.78
N THR A 50 -5.35 16.30 -5.18
CA THR A 50 -6.82 16.47 -5.23
C THR A 50 -7.53 15.34 -5.98
N LEU A 51 -7.00 14.88 -7.12
CA LEU A 51 -7.61 13.81 -7.91
C LEU A 51 -7.74 12.49 -7.11
N LEU A 52 -6.76 12.17 -6.26
CA LEU A 52 -6.83 11.02 -5.37
C LEU A 52 -7.89 11.21 -4.28
N MET A 53 -8.01 12.43 -3.73
CA MET A 53 -9.02 12.74 -2.73
C MET A 53 -10.44 12.63 -3.28
N GLU A 54 -10.66 13.06 -4.52
CA GLU A 54 -11.94 12.89 -5.21
C GLU A 54 -12.27 11.40 -5.43
N LYS A 55 -11.27 10.56 -5.74
CA LYS A 55 -11.44 9.09 -5.78
C LYS A 55 -11.85 8.56 -4.41
N CYS A 56 -11.18 8.99 -3.34
CA CYS A 56 -11.52 8.60 -1.97
C CYS A 56 -12.96 9.01 -1.60
N GLN A 57 -13.40 10.21 -1.95
CA GLN A 57 -14.78 10.63 -1.71
C GLN A 57 -15.80 9.79 -2.50
N ARG A 58 -15.48 9.38 -3.74
CA ARG A 58 -16.34 8.45 -4.50
C ARG A 58 -16.41 7.08 -3.82
N ASN A 59 -15.29 6.55 -3.35
CA ASN A 59 -15.25 5.30 -2.59
C ASN A 59 -16.15 5.38 -1.35
N ILE A 60 -16.01 6.45 -0.57
CA ILE A 60 -16.81 6.72 0.63
C ILE A 60 -18.31 6.77 0.31
N LYS A 61 -18.71 7.40 -0.81
CA LYS A 61 -20.11 7.45 -1.27
C LYS A 61 -20.63 6.07 -1.69
N ASN A 62 -19.76 5.20 -2.18
CA ASN A 62 -20.06 3.83 -2.57
C ASN A 62 -19.94 2.82 -1.41
N GLY A 63 -19.76 3.30 -0.17
CA GLY A 63 -19.68 2.44 1.02
C GLY A 63 -18.32 1.82 1.28
N LEU A 64 -17.27 2.27 0.57
CA LEU A 64 -15.90 1.80 0.79
C LEU A 64 -15.15 2.70 1.78
N HIS A 65 -14.23 2.09 2.52
CA HIS A 65 -13.30 2.75 3.44
C HIS A 65 -11.94 2.98 2.76
N PRO A 66 -11.59 4.23 2.38
CA PRO A 66 -10.32 4.50 1.72
C PRO A 66 -9.16 4.55 2.73
N ILE A 67 -8.05 3.93 2.36
CA ILE A 67 -6.76 4.06 3.06
C ILE A 67 -5.73 4.55 2.06
N ILE A 68 -5.01 5.63 2.40
CA ILE A 68 -3.87 6.11 1.62
C ILE A 68 -2.58 5.64 2.28
N ILE A 69 -1.78 4.86 1.55
CA ILE A 69 -0.41 4.54 1.94
C ILE A 69 0.52 5.46 1.17
N THR A 70 1.32 6.25 1.89
CA THR A 70 2.22 7.24 1.30
C THR A 70 3.57 7.29 2.01
N VAL A 71 4.47 8.15 1.53
CA VAL A 71 5.75 8.40 2.20
C VAL A 71 5.55 9.32 3.40
N LYS A 72 6.37 9.14 4.45
CA LYS A 72 6.24 9.83 5.74
C LYS A 72 5.97 11.35 5.62
N ASP A 73 6.74 12.04 4.80
CA ASP A 73 6.65 13.50 4.63
C ASP A 73 5.35 13.96 3.96
N ARG A 74 4.59 13.05 3.38
CA ARG A 74 3.34 13.32 2.66
C ARG A 74 2.08 12.93 3.44
N VAL A 75 2.22 12.28 4.59
CA VAL A 75 1.09 11.90 5.44
C VAL A 75 0.28 13.13 5.84
N LYS A 76 0.95 14.17 6.37
CA LYS A 76 0.27 15.41 6.74
C LYS A 76 -0.42 16.06 5.54
N THR A 77 0.22 16.07 4.37
CA THR A 77 -0.37 16.64 3.15
C THR A 77 -1.68 15.93 2.76
N ALA A 78 -1.74 14.60 2.84
CA ALA A 78 -2.97 13.87 2.56
C ALA A 78 -4.08 14.22 3.57
N TRP A 79 -3.74 14.32 4.86
CA TRP A 79 -4.68 14.74 5.90
C TRP A 79 -5.20 16.15 5.69
N ASP A 80 -4.32 17.11 5.40
CA ASP A 80 -4.70 18.50 5.15
C ASP A 80 -5.68 18.58 3.95
N LEU A 81 -5.38 17.88 2.85
CA LEU A 81 -6.26 17.82 1.67
C LEU A 81 -7.63 17.21 1.99
N ALA A 82 -7.67 16.13 2.79
CA ALA A 82 -8.93 15.50 3.17
C ALA A 82 -9.75 16.35 4.15
N ALA A 83 -9.08 17.12 5.01
CA ALA A 83 -9.70 18.07 5.92
C ALA A 83 -10.32 19.25 5.15
N ASP A 84 -9.58 19.82 4.19
CA ASP A 84 -10.07 20.89 3.31
C ASP A 84 -11.30 20.45 2.50
N MET A 85 -11.37 19.17 2.15
CA MET A 85 -12.50 18.55 1.43
C MET A 85 -13.59 17.99 2.37
N GLY A 86 -13.45 18.13 3.68
CA GLY A 86 -14.47 17.80 4.67
C GLY A 86 -14.73 16.31 4.89
N PHE A 87 -13.75 15.43 4.66
CA PHE A 87 -13.93 13.99 4.85
C PHE A 87 -12.79 13.29 5.60
N ALA A 88 -11.87 14.04 6.22
CA ALA A 88 -10.74 13.48 6.97
C ALA A 88 -11.16 12.37 7.94
N GLU A 89 -12.24 12.53 8.72
CA GLU A 89 -12.70 11.51 9.69
C GLU A 89 -13.12 10.17 9.07
N ARG A 90 -13.25 10.10 7.74
CA ARG A 90 -13.63 8.90 6.98
C ARG A 90 -12.51 8.38 6.07
N LEU A 91 -11.28 8.84 6.32
CA LEU A 91 -10.08 8.45 5.60
C LEU A 91 -9.06 7.95 6.62
N GLU A 92 -8.24 6.98 6.22
CA GLU A 92 -6.98 6.71 6.91
C GLU A 92 -5.79 7.04 6.03
N VAL A 93 -4.70 7.50 6.66
CA VAL A 93 -3.44 7.75 5.97
C VAL A 93 -2.31 7.12 6.77
N TRP A 94 -1.59 6.21 6.15
CA TRP A 94 -0.47 5.49 6.75
C TRP A 94 0.83 5.82 6.03
N ASP A 95 1.90 6.00 6.78
CA ASP A 95 3.23 6.01 6.17
C ASP A 95 3.66 4.57 5.85
N ILE A 96 4.33 4.42 4.71
CA ILE A 96 4.79 3.11 4.23
C ILE A 96 5.74 2.42 5.21
N GLN A 97 6.57 3.16 5.96
CA GLN A 97 7.53 2.54 6.86
C GLN A 97 6.82 1.90 8.05
N SER A 98 5.91 2.61 8.70
CA SER A 98 5.08 2.08 9.79
C SER A 98 4.15 0.98 9.29
N PHE A 99 3.59 1.13 8.09
CA PHE A 99 2.82 0.06 7.46
C PHE A 99 3.67 -1.19 7.28
N LEU A 100 4.88 -1.12 6.72
CA LEU A 100 5.73 -2.32 6.59
C LEU A 100 6.17 -2.86 7.96
N SER A 101 6.37 -1.98 8.95
CA SER A 101 6.94 -2.33 10.25
C SER A 101 5.94 -2.84 11.29
N THR A 102 4.64 -2.68 11.07
CA THR A 102 3.61 -3.10 12.04
C THR A 102 3.64 -4.62 12.25
N ASN A 103 3.75 -5.40 11.18
CA ASN A 103 3.84 -6.86 11.26
C ASN A 103 5.17 -7.32 11.89
N VAL A 104 6.24 -6.55 11.69
CA VAL A 104 7.58 -6.83 12.25
C VAL A 104 7.54 -6.81 13.77
N HIS A 105 6.84 -5.84 14.34
CA HIS A 105 6.74 -5.67 15.79
C HIS A 105 5.70 -6.61 16.40
N GLU A 106 4.58 -6.83 15.73
CA GLU A 106 3.46 -7.62 16.27
C GLU A 106 3.75 -9.14 16.25
N HIS A 107 4.38 -9.66 15.21
CA HIS A 107 4.70 -11.11 15.12
C HIS A 107 6.08 -11.48 15.69
N GLY A 108 7.00 -10.52 15.76
CA GLY A 108 8.39 -10.77 16.14
C GLY A 108 8.75 -10.37 17.56
N HIS A 109 7.78 -10.26 18.50
CA HIS A 109 7.99 -9.92 19.91
C HIS A 109 9.02 -8.79 20.19
N PHE A 110 9.21 -7.86 19.24
CA PHE A 110 10.27 -6.84 19.25
C PHE A 110 11.74 -7.36 19.29
N SER A 111 12.00 -8.64 18.95
CA SER A 111 13.34 -9.25 18.91
C SER A 111 14.14 -8.85 17.66
N GLN A 112 15.48 -8.86 17.72
CA GLN A 112 16.33 -8.50 16.57
C GLN A 112 16.27 -9.53 15.44
N ASP A 113 16.17 -10.82 15.77
CA ASP A 113 16.27 -11.90 14.79
C ASP A 113 15.01 -11.98 13.92
N GLU A 114 13.84 -11.77 14.51
CA GLU A 114 12.56 -11.81 13.77
C GLU A 114 12.41 -10.62 12.82
N ARG A 115 13.07 -9.48 13.09
CA ARG A 115 13.14 -8.35 12.14
C ARG A 115 13.86 -8.73 10.86
N LYS A 116 14.96 -9.48 10.96
CA LYS A 116 15.74 -9.91 9.80
C LYS A 116 14.96 -10.90 8.94
N THR A 117 14.26 -11.84 9.56
CA THR A 117 13.40 -12.80 8.85
C THR A 117 12.31 -12.09 8.07
N MET A 118 11.56 -11.18 8.71
CA MET A 118 10.48 -10.45 8.03
C MET A 118 11.00 -9.59 6.87
N LEU A 119 12.13 -8.88 7.05
CA LEU A 119 12.75 -8.11 5.96
C LEU A 119 13.15 -9.00 4.79
N THR A 120 13.69 -10.19 5.09
CA THR A 120 14.05 -11.19 4.06
C THR A 120 12.79 -11.66 3.32
N ASP A 121 11.71 -11.97 4.04
CA ASP A 121 10.45 -12.41 3.45
C ASP A 121 9.80 -11.31 2.61
N LEU A 122 9.84 -10.07 3.07
CA LEU A 122 9.32 -8.90 2.36
C LEU A 122 10.09 -8.66 1.06
N VAL A 123 11.43 -8.68 1.09
CA VAL A 123 12.27 -8.51 -0.11
C VAL A 123 12.06 -9.66 -1.09
N THR A 124 11.93 -10.89 -0.58
CA THR A 124 11.66 -12.08 -1.39
C THR A 124 10.29 -11.98 -2.07
N SER A 125 9.25 -11.63 -1.31
CA SER A 125 7.89 -11.42 -1.83
C SER A 125 7.84 -10.29 -2.86
N TYR A 126 8.50 -9.16 -2.56
CA TYR A 126 8.62 -8.03 -3.47
C TYR A 126 9.29 -8.41 -4.79
N ASN A 127 10.46 -9.06 -4.73
CA ASN A 127 11.19 -9.47 -5.93
C ASN A 127 10.39 -10.48 -6.77
N LYS A 128 9.62 -11.38 -6.12
CA LYS A 128 8.69 -12.27 -6.82
C LYS A 128 7.59 -11.51 -7.56
N ILE A 129 7.05 -10.45 -6.96
CA ILE A 129 6.06 -9.58 -7.61
C ILE A 129 6.68 -8.86 -8.81
N ILE A 130 7.90 -8.32 -8.67
CA ILE A 130 8.63 -7.72 -9.79
C ILE A 130 8.80 -8.72 -10.94
N ASP A 131 9.29 -9.93 -10.63
CA ASP A 131 9.52 -10.97 -11.63
C ASP A 131 8.23 -11.45 -12.32
N THR A 132 7.07 -11.30 -11.67
CA THR A 132 5.78 -11.79 -12.18
C THR A 132 4.99 -10.72 -12.94
N TYR A 133 5.01 -9.48 -12.46
CA TYR A 133 4.08 -8.43 -12.90
C TYR A 133 4.75 -7.22 -13.54
N GLU A 134 6.08 -7.11 -13.47
CA GLU A 134 6.83 -6.00 -14.05
C GLU A 134 7.79 -6.50 -15.14
N THR A 135 8.03 -5.67 -16.15
CA THR A 135 8.94 -6.01 -17.26
C THR A 135 10.38 -5.55 -17.04
N ASP A 136 10.62 -4.69 -16.04
CA ASP A 136 11.92 -4.10 -15.74
C ASP A 136 12.59 -4.79 -14.53
N PRO A 137 13.62 -5.63 -14.75
CA PRO A 137 14.33 -6.33 -13.69
C PRO A 137 15.14 -5.41 -12.76
N SER A 138 15.42 -4.16 -13.17
CA SER A 138 16.18 -3.21 -12.35
C SER A 138 15.41 -2.75 -11.11
N LEU A 139 14.10 -3.00 -11.05
CA LEU A 139 13.25 -2.69 -9.91
C LEU A 139 13.47 -3.63 -8.70
N ARG A 140 14.25 -4.70 -8.86
CA ARG A 140 14.58 -5.64 -7.79
C ARG A 140 15.38 -4.96 -6.68
N ILE A 141 15.17 -5.44 -5.46
CA ILE A 141 15.92 -4.99 -4.29
C ILE A 141 16.87 -6.11 -3.87
N GLU A 142 18.15 -5.78 -3.74
CA GLU A 142 19.13 -6.66 -3.10
C GLU A 142 19.17 -6.39 -1.60
N TYR A 143 19.10 -7.45 -0.79
CA TYR A 143 19.26 -7.38 0.65
C TYR A 143 20.35 -8.34 1.08
N SER A 144 21.50 -7.79 1.46
CA SER A 144 22.64 -8.53 1.99
C SER A 144 22.51 -8.57 3.51
N ASN A 145 22.46 -9.78 4.07
CA ASN A 145 22.31 -10.02 5.51
C ASN A 145 23.64 -9.90 6.27
#